data_AF-A0A838PT85-F1
#
_entry.id   AF-A0A838PT85-F1
#
_cell.length_a   1.000
_cell.length_b   1.000
_cell.length_c   1.000
_cell.angle_alpha   90.00
_cell.angle_beta   90.00
_cell.angle_gamma   90.00
#
_symmetry.space_group_name_H-M   'P 1'
#
loop_
_entity.id
_entity.type
_entity.pdbx_description
1 polymer ?
#
loop_
_entity_poly.entity_id
_entity_poly.type
_entity_poly.pdbx_seq_one_letter_code
_entity_poly.pdbx_strand_id
1 'polypeptide(L)'
;MTTNALTQTQTLAEVESVLRGLLPPGWTLAVERRPVGQCGWRPDVMLSIASSAGERVVFVGEAKPNGDARQISDALDHLRSHLDAVSDTRPMFIAPWLSARARQALAD
;
A
#
# COMPACT_ATOMS: atom_id res chain seq x y z
N MET A 1 5.60 17.69 22.67
CA MET A 1 6.24 16.47 22.14
C MET A 1 6.14 16.54 20.63
N THR A 2 7.26 16.82 19.95
CA THR A 2 7.34 16.82 18.49
C THR A 2 7.36 15.36 18.04
N THR A 3 6.21 14.82 17.66
CA THR A 3 6.11 13.51 17.02
C THR A 3 6.90 13.60 15.72
N ASN A 4 8.08 12.98 15.67
CA ASN A 4 8.90 12.97 14.47
C ASN A 4 8.11 12.20 13.40
N ALA A 5 7.61 12.90 12.37
CA ALA A 5 6.78 12.28 11.35
C ALA A 5 7.61 11.20 10.64
N LEU A 6 7.07 9.98 10.57
CA LEU A 6 7.73 8.90 9.83
C LEU A 6 7.89 9.31 8.37
N THR A 7 9.07 9.08 7.83
CA THR A 7 9.30 9.24 6.40
C THR A 7 8.54 8.17 5.63
N GLN A 8 8.28 8.43 4.34
CA GLN A 8 7.67 7.44 3.45
C GLN A 8 8.46 6.12 3.44
N THR A 9 9.79 6.20 3.36
CA THR A 9 10.68 5.02 3.40
C THR A 9 10.54 4.23 4.69
N GLN A 10 10.47 4.91 5.85
CA GLN A 10 10.27 4.25 7.14
C GLN A 10 8.90 3.60 7.23
N THR A 11 7.86 4.30 6.77
CA THR A 11 6.48 3.79 6.73
C THR A 11 6.41 2.51 5.88
N LEU A 12 6.99 2.51 4.69
CA LEU A 12 7.03 1.33 3.81
C LEU A 12 7.83 0.17 4.42
N ALA A 13 8.93 0.47 5.11
CA ALA A 13 9.72 -0.55 5.80
C ALA A 13 8.96 -1.20 6.97
N GLU A 14 8.21 -0.40 7.73
CA GLU A 14 7.38 -0.89 8.81
C GLU A 14 6.23 -1.76 8.29
N VAL A 15 5.55 -1.31 7.22
CA VAL A 15 4.50 -2.11 6.57
C VAL A 15 5.04 -3.44 6.06
N GLU A 16 6.19 -3.45 5.41
CA GLU A 16 6.83 -4.70 4.99
C GLU A 16 7.10 -5.63 6.18
N SER A 17 7.65 -5.10 7.27
CA SER A 17 7.95 -5.88 8.48
C SER A 17 6.69 -6.50 9.09
N VAL A 18 5.62 -5.70 9.24
CA VAL A 18 4.32 -6.15 9.76
C VAL A 18 3.74 -7.23 8.86
N LEU A 19 3.71 -7.02 7.54
CA LEU A 19 3.17 -8.00 6.61
C LEU A 19 3.94 -9.31 6.68
N ARG A 20 5.28 -9.30 6.68
CA ARG A 20 6.10 -10.52 6.84
C ARG A 20 5.78 -11.27 8.13
N GLY A 21 5.55 -10.56 9.23
CA GLY A 21 5.19 -11.16 10.52
C GLY A 21 3.78 -11.76 10.58
N LEU A 22 2.88 -11.34 9.68
CA LEU A 22 1.49 -11.82 9.63
C LEU A 22 1.28 -12.94 8.59
N LEU A 23 2.26 -13.21 7.72
CA LEU A 23 2.13 -14.25 6.71
C LEU A 23 2.06 -15.65 7.34
N PRO A 24 1.15 -16.52 6.87
CA PRO A 24 1.18 -17.93 7.24
C PRO A 24 2.49 -18.62 6.83
N PRO A 25 2.85 -19.74 7.49
CA PRO A 25 4.01 -20.53 7.09
C PRO A 25 3.96 -20.93 5.59
N GLY A 26 5.08 -20.77 4.90
CA GLY A 26 5.21 -21.11 3.48
C GLY A 26 4.66 -20.07 2.51
N TRP A 27 4.03 -18.99 3.00
CA TRP A 27 3.66 -17.86 2.16
C TRP A 27 4.85 -16.94 1.93
N THR A 28 4.86 -16.24 0.80
CA THR A 28 5.96 -15.35 0.44
C THR A 28 5.45 -13.93 0.19
N LEU A 29 6.28 -12.96 0.58
CA LEU A 29 6.08 -11.54 0.28
C LEU A 29 7.30 -11.04 -0.51
N ALA A 30 7.05 -10.56 -1.73
CA ALA A 30 7.98 -9.76 -2.50
C ALA A 30 7.56 -8.30 -2.46
N VAL A 31 8.52 -7.40 -2.24
CA VAL A 31 8.30 -5.96 -2.15
C VAL A 31 9.18 -5.27 -3.16
N GLU A 32 8.57 -4.50 -4.05
CA GLU A 32 9.27 -3.63 -4.98
C GLU A 32 8.95 -2.18 -4.63
N ARG A 33 9.96 -1.45 -4.15
CA ARG A 33 9.84 -0.02 -3.84
C ARG A 33 10.33 0.77 -5.05
N ARG A 34 9.53 1.70 -5.56
CA ARG A 34 9.94 2.56 -6.68
C ARG A 34 9.99 4.00 -6.20
N PRO A 35 11.17 4.53 -5.86
CA PRO A 35 11.29 5.95 -5.53
C PRO A 35 10.93 6.80 -6.75
N VAL A 36 10.37 7.99 -6.50
CA VAL A 36 9.97 8.97 -7.51
C VAL A 36 11.15 9.28 -8.43
N GLY A 37 11.07 8.84 -9.69
CA GLY A 37 12.17 8.95 -10.66
C GLY A 37 11.66 8.87 -12.10
N GLN A 38 11.44 10.06 -12.68
CA GLN A 38 11.26 10.42 -14.10
C GLN A 38 10.27 9.60 -14.98
N CYS A 39 9.24 10.33 -15.44
CA CYS A 39 8.25 10.05 -16.49
C CYS A 39 7.26 8.87 -16.28
N GLY A 40 5.98 9.23 -16.14
CA GLY A 40 4.82 8.33 -16.07
C GLY A 40 4.25 8.17 -14.66
N TRP A 41 2.99 7.73 -14.56
CA TRP A 41 2.39 7.29 -13.30
C TRP A 41 3.16 6.07 -12.78
N ARG A 42 3.61 6.12 -11.53
CA ARG A 42 4.28 5.00 -10.85
C ARG A 42 3.80 4.94 -9.40
N PRO A 43 3.44 3.75 -8.90
CA PRO A 43 3.11 3.58 -7.50
C PRO A 43 4.37 3.63 -6.63
N ASP A 44 4.20 4.04 -5.38
CA ASP A 44 5.29 4.09 -4.39
C ASP A 44 5.82 2.69 -4.07
N VAL A 45 4.92 1.69 -4.05
CA VAL A 45 5.27 0.30 -3.76
C VAL A 45 4.40 -0.69 -4.53
N MET A 46 4.97 -1.82 -4.90
CA MET A 46 4.25 -3.02 -5.31
C MET A 46 4.56 -4.15 -4.33
N LEU A 47 3.53 -4.76 -3.78
CA LEU A 47 3.64 -5.89 -2.85
C LEU A 47 3.02 -7.10 -3.52
N SER A 48 3.73 -8.21 -3.57
CA SER A 48 3.21 -9.45 -4.11
C SER A 48 3.19 -10.50 -3.01
N ILE A 49 2.00 -10.99 -2.69
CA ILE A 49 1.80 -12.08 -1.74
C ILE A 49 1.47 -13.33 -2.54
N ALA A 50 2.20 -14.42 -2.27
CA ALA A 50 1.90 -15.73 -2.86
C ALA A 50 1.66 -16.78 -1.78
N SER A 51 0.61 -17.57 -1.95
CA SER A 51 0.30 -18.73 -1.11
C SER A 51 1.23 -19.90 -1.46
N SER A 52 1.37 -20.85 -0.54
CA SER A 52 2.12 -22.08 -0.80
C SER A 52 1.48 -22.96 -1.90
N ALA A 53 0.21 -22.73 -2.23
CA ALA A 53 -0.51 -23.38 -3.32
C ALA A 53 -0.30 -22.69 -4.69
N GLY A 54 0.43 -21.58 -4.72
CA GLY A 54 0.75 -20.84 -5.95
C GLY A 54 -0.23 -19.73 -6.32
N GLU A 55 -1.26 -19.49 -5.50
CA GLU A 55 -2.14 -18.32 -5.69
C GLU A 55 -1.35 -17.05 -5.41
N ARG A 56 -1.58 -16.01 -6.20
CA ARG A 56 -0.84 -14.75 -6.10
C ARG A 56 -1.78 -13.57 -6.17
N VAL A 57 -1.54 -12.59 -5.31
CA VAL A 57 -2.17 -11.27 -5.37
C VAL A 57 -1.11 -10.19 -5.36
N VAL A 58 -1.30 -9.16 -6.17
CA VAL A 58 -0.44 -7.98 -6.19
C VAL A 58 -1.20 -6.80 -5.59
N PHE A 59 -0.59 -6.12 -4.64
CA PHE A 59 -1.06 -4.84 -4.14
C PHE A 59 -0.20 -3.72 -4.70
N VAL A 60 -0.84 -2.70 -5.23
CA VAL A 60 -0.18 -1.49 -5.72
C VAL A 60 -0.51 -0.37 -4.75
N GLY A 61 0.53 0.12 -4.09
CA GLY A 61 0.43 0.98 -2.92
C GLY A 61 0.84 2.42 -3.18
N GLU A 62 0.04 3.35 -2.68
CA GLU A 62 0.39 4.76 -2.53
C GLU A 62 0.64 5.05 -1.04
N ALA A 63 1.77 5.67 -0.72
CA ALA A 63 2.17 6.01 0.63
C ALA A 63 2.08 7.52 0.88
N LYS A 64 1.27 7.92 1.86
CA LYS A 64 1.09 9.32 2.25
C LYS A 64 1.57 9.54 3.70
N PRO A 65 2.07 10.75 4.03
CA PRO A 65 2.50 11.07 5.39
C PRO A 65 1.34 11.12 6.40
N ASN A 66 0.10 11.22 5.91
CA ASN A 66 -1.13 11.27 6.68
C ASN A 66 -2.31 10.64 5.91
N GLY A 67 -3.30 10.14 6.65
CA GLY A 67 -4.51 9.51 6.11
C GLY A 67 -5.77 10.35 6.32
N ASP A 68 -5.92 11.44 5.55
CA ASP A 68 -7.19 12.15 5.41
C ASP A 68 -8.14 11.36 4.48
N ALA A 69 -9.44 11.33 4.82
CA ALA A 69 -10.44 10.62 4.06
C ALA A 69 -10.51 11.05 2.58
N ARG A 70 -10.38 12.34 2.27
CA ARG A 70 -10.40 12.83 0.87
C ARG A 70 -9.21 12.31 0.08
N GLN A 71 -8.03 12.36 0.69
CA GLN A 71 -6.79 11.89 0.07
C GLN A 71 -6.82 10.39 -0.21
N ILE A 72 -7.51 9.62 0.64
CA ILE A 72 -7.65 8.17 0.46
C ILE A 72 -8.57 7.85 -0.70
N SER A 73 -9.75 8.47 -0.79
CA SER A 73 -10.66 8.27 -1.92
C SER A 73 -9.98 8.64 -3.25
N ASP A 74 -9.37 9.82 -3.33
CA ASP A 74 -8.68 10.28 -4.53
C ASP A 74 -7.52 9.34 -4.91
N ALA A 75 -6.71 8.90 -3.93
CA ALA A 75 -5.60 7.98 -4.18
C ALA A 75 -6.09 6.60 -4.63
N LEU A 76 -7.13 6.05 -4.00
CA LEU A 76 -7.66 4.74 -4.36
C LEU A 76 -8.35 4.75 -5.72
N ASP A 77 -9.10 5.80 -6.05
CA ASP A 77 -9.74 5.92 -7.37
C ASP A 77 -8.69 6.09 -8.47
N HIS A 78 -7.65 6.89 -8.20
CA HIS A 78 -6.51 7.02 -9.10
C HIS A 78 -5.74 5.70 -9.26
N LEU A 79 -5.56 4.92 -8.19
CA LEU A 79 -4.96 3.59 -8.29
C LEU A 79 -5.87 2.66 -9.12
N ARG A 80 -7.17 2.59 -8.84
CA ARG A 80 -8.14 1.74 -9.57
C ARG A 80 -8.14 2.03 -11.06
N SER A 81 -8.14 3.30 -11.47
CA SER A 81 -8.14 3.67 -12.89
C SER A 81 -6.91 3.15 -13.66
N HIS A 82 -5.81 2.88 -12.96
CA HIS A 82 -4.59 2.31 -13.54
C HIS A 82 -4.53 0.78 -13.43
N LEU A 83 -5.36 0.17 -12.60
CA LEU A 83 -5.35 -1.26 -12.27
C LEU A 83 -6.43 -2.07 -12.96
N ASP A 84 -7.49 -1.45 -13.48
CA ASP A 84 -8.61 -2.14 -14.14
C ASP A 84 -8.17 -3.02 -15.33
N ALA A 85 -6.95 -2.85 -15.84
CA ALA A 85 -6.35 -3.66 -16.90
C ALA A 85 -5.56 -4.90 -16.42
N VAL A 86 -5.35 -5.10 -15.10
CA VAL A 86 -4.48 -6.16 -14.57
C VAL A 86 -5.24 -7.02 -13.55
N SER A 87 -5.57 -8.26 -13.95
CA SER A 87 -6.16 -9.28 -13.08
C SER A 87 -5.32 -9.49 -11.79
N ASP A 88 -5.99 -9.81 -10.69
CA ASP A 88 -5.37 -10.10 -9.38
C ASP A 88 -4.53 -8.97 -8.77
N THR A 89 -4.77 -7.74 -9.21
CA THR A 89 -4.16 -6.54 -8.63
C THR A 89 -5.17 -5.74 -7.82
N ARG A 90 -4.75 -5.27 -6.64
CA ARG A 90 -5.58 -4.53 -5.68
C ARG A 90 -4.90 -3.21 -5.31
N PRO A 91 -5.63 -2.10 -5.20
CA PRO A 91 -5.07 -0.86 -4.67
C PRO A 91 -4.81 -0.98 -3.16
N MET A 92 -3.78 -0.30 -2.68
CA MET A 92 -3.48 -0.19 -1.25
C MET A 92 -3.14 1.26 -0.91
N PHE A 93 -3.69 1.76 0.19
CA PHE A 93 -3.29 3.05 0.74
C PHE A 93 -2.48 2.82 2.02
N ILE A 94 -1.33 3.49 2.12
CA ILE A 94 -0.38 3.33 3.22
C ILE A 94 -0.18 4.68 3.90
N ALA A 95 -0.44 4.75 5.20
CA ALA A 95 -0.10 5.91 6.01
C ALA A 95 0.18 5.50 7.46
N PRO A 96 0.99 6.26 8.21
CA PRO A 96 1.27 5.99 9.63
C PRO A 96 0.01 5.99 10.51
N TRP A 97 -1.02 6.73 10.09
CA TRP A 97 -2.30 6.81 10.78
C TRP A 97 -3.42 7.10 9.79
N LEU A 98 -4.59 6.50 10.05
CA LEU A 98 -5.84 6.79 9.35
C LEU A 98 -6.77 7.53 10.31
N SER A 99 -7.32 8.67 9.85
CA SER A 99 -8.38 9.38 10.57
C SER A 99 -9.60 8.47 10.81
N ALA A 100 -10.43 8.76 11.82
CA ALA A 100 -11.64 7.98 12.08
C ALA A 100 -12.57 7.96 10.85
N ARG A 101 -12.70 9.10 10.18
CA ARG A 101 -13.48 9.24 8.93
C ARG A 101 -12.90 8.40 7.79
N ALA A 102 -11.58 8.36 7.66
CA ALA A 102 -10.90 7.52 6.68
C ALA A 102 -11.17 6.03 6.92
N ARG A 103 -11.17 5.59 8.18
CA ARG A 103 -11.47 4.19 8.51
C ARG A 103 -12.91 3.82 8.15
N GLN A 104 -13.87 4.71 8.41
CA GLN A 104 -15.26 4.48 8.02
C GLN A 104 -15.40 4.35 6.49
N ALA A 105 -14.78 5.27 5.74
CA ALA A 105 -14.83 5.26 4.28
C ALA A 105 -14.14 4.04 3.61
N LEU A 106 -13.29 3.32 4.34
CA LEU A 106 -12.66 2.07 3.88
C LEU A 106 -13.45 0.81 4.25
N ALA A 107 -14.39 0.93 5.21
CA ALA A 107 -15.22 -0.19 5.68
C ALA A 107 -16.53 -0.31 4.90
N ASP A 108 -16.99 0.79 4.30
CA ASP A 108 -18.18 0.88 3.44
C ASP A 108 -17.84 0.49 1.98
#